data_AF-A0A1G0J9P7-F1
#
_entry.id   AF-A0A1G0J9P7-F1
#
_cell.length_a   1.000
_cell.length_b   1.000
_cell.length_c   1.000
_cell.angle_alpha   90.00
_cell.angle_beta   90.00
_cell.angle_gamma   90.00
#
_symmetry.space_group_name_H-M   'P 1'
#
loop_
_entity.id
_entity.type
_entity.pdbx_description
1 polymer ?
#
loop_
_entity_poly.entity_id
_entity_poly.type
_entity_poly.pdbx_seq_one_letter_code
_entity_poly.pdbx_strand_id
1 'polypeptide(L)'
;MVSHIPPRHVATATLWLTLALLTLPILLPGSRVLAQGDVSGQQAVIEIVRLQHRDPTQIRAAITPYLDERGAINQIDNNLIISTSRANLVRLEELITELDVPLRQLRISVDFRYGRPPVPVATVTPTVTPTLTPATGLVDDATIATTPEIRPPENTVQTLVVTEGEFAHFDLASGNPVGGLRFTEVAALLEQQSSGGAQTLGLTAHPRDTGAVIELATLQREPDLNGNLQARVVSRTVDVSLNQWQVLTPQPDSIAVRVEVLP
;
A
#
# COMPACT_ATOMS: atom_id res chain seq x y z
N MET A 1 47.55 9.00 3.97
CA MET A 1 47.23 9.63 5.26
C MET A 1 45.88 9.11 5.72
N VAL A 2 45.86 8.61 6.95
CA VAL A 2 44.84 7.73 7.52
C VAL A 2 43.56 8.52 7.85
N SER A 3 42.41 8.08 7.34
CA SER A 3 41.10 8.67 7.67
C SER A 3 40.60 8.08 8.99
N HIS A 4 40.41 8.94 9.98
CA HIS A 4 40.04 8.60 11.35
C HIS A 4 38.51 8.64 11.47
N ILE A 5 37.88 7.47 11.61
CA ILE A 5 36.43 7.31 11.81
C ILE A 5 36.14 7.36 13.32
N PRO A 6 35.27 8.25 13.82
CA PRO A 6 34.92 8.28 15.23
C PRO A 6 33.91 7.16 15.58
N PRO A 7 33.98 6.60 16.81
CA PRO A 7 33.10 5.52 17.25
C PRO A 7 31.68 6.01 17.54
N ARG A 8 30.68 5.25 17.09
CA ARG A 8 29.27 5.43 17.44
C ARG A 8 29.01 4.82 18.82
N HIS A 9 28.65 5.64 19.79
CA HIS A 9 28.20 5.20 21.11
C HIS A 9 26.84 4.50 20.98
N VAL A 10 26.78 3.24 21.38
CA VAL A 10 25.55 2.45 21.53
C VAL A 10 25.03 2.71 22.94
N ALA A 11 23.91 3.41 23.07
CA ALA A 11 23.26 3.66 24.35
C ALA A 11 22.39 2.46 24.74
N THR A 12 22.90 1.64 25.65
CA THR A 12 22.17 0.53 26.28
C THR A 12 21.27 1.09 27.37
N ALA A 13 19.96 1.17 27.12
CA ALA A 13 18.97 1.58 28.11
C ALA A 13 18.59 0.37 29.00
N THR A 14 19.25 0.26 30.15
CA THR A 14 18.95 -0.72 31.20
C THR A 14 17.79 -0.21 32.06
N LEU A 15 16.60 -0.79 31.89
CA LEU A 15 15.42 -0.47 32.69
C LEU A 15 15.37 -1.36 33.93
N TRP A 16 15.68 -0.79 35.09
CA TRP A 16 15.51 -1.44 36.40
C TRP A 16 14.06 -1.26 36.86
N LEU A 17 13.28 -2.34 36.89
CA LEU A 17 11.94 -2.36 37.47
C LEU A 17 12.06 -2.78 38.94
N THR A 18 11.96 -1.81 39.84
CA THR A 18 11.97 -2.02 41.28
C THR A 18 10.62 -2.55 41.77
N LEU A 19 10.70 -3.75 42.34
CA LEU A 19 9.70 -4.46 43.11
C LEU A 19 9.35 -3.69 44.40
N ALA A 20 8.10 -3.28 44.58
CA ALA A 20 7.57 -2.80 45.85
C ALA A 20 6.40 -3.69 46.31
N LEU A 21 6.73 -4.62 47.21
CA LEU A 21 5.78 -5.28 48.09
C LEU A 21 5.16 -4.23 49.02
N LEU A 22 3.83 -4.11 49.03
CA LEU A 22 3.12 -3.57 50.19
C LEU A 22 1.90 -4.43 50.49
N THR A 23 2.10 -5.32 51.46
CA THR A 23 1.06 -6.10 52.14
C THR A 23 0.24 -5.18 53.04
N LEU A 24 -1.08 -5.13 52.86
CA LEU A 24 -1.99 -4.59 53.87
C LEU A 24 -3.27 -5.45 53.96
N PRO A 25 -3.57 -6.08 55.11
CA PRO A 25 -4.83 -6.78 55.32
C PRO A 25 -5.82 -5.81 55.97
N ILE A 26 -6.88 -5.42 55.24
CA ILE A 26 -8.03 -4.75 55.85
C ILE A 26 -9.21 -5.72 55.85
N LEU A 27 -9.54 -6.13 57.06
CA LEU A 27 -10.68 -6.95 57.46
C LEU A 27 -11.97 -6.11 57.30
N LEU A 28 -12.91 -6.52 56.44
CA LEU A 28 -14.25 -5.96 56.36
C LEU A 28 -15.31 -7.08 56.47
N PRO A 29 -16.36 -6.90 57.29
CA PRO A 29 -17.38 -7.91 57.52
C PRO A 29 -18.46 -7.93 56.43
N GLY A 30 -18.76 -9.15 55.97
CA GLY A 30 -20.11 -9.65 55.70
C GLY A 30 -21.10 -8.77 54.94
N SER A 31 -20.96 -8.72 53.61
CA SER A 31 -22.12 -8.55 52.72
C SER A 31 -22.42 -9.91 52.11
N ARG A 32 -23.42 -10.61 52.66
CA ARG A 32 -24.01 -11.79 52.01
C ARG A 32 -24.83 -11.28 50.83
N VAL A 33 -24.18 -11.10 49.69
CA VAL A 33 -24.87 -11.03 48.41
C VAL A 33 -25.39 -12.44 48.15
N LEU A 34 -26.68 -12.64 48.40
CA LEU A 34 -27.41 -13.78 47.86
C LEU A 34 -27.44 -13.59 46.35
N ALA A 35 -26.43 -14.14 45.66
CA ALA A 35 -26.51 -14.41 44.24
C ALA A 35 -27.64 -15.43 44.07
N GLN A 36 -28.86 -14.92 43.84
CA GLN A 36 -29.92 -15.69 43.25
C GLN A 36 -29.42 -16.07 41.85
N GLY A 37 -28.85 -17.27 41.74
CA GLY A 37 -28.60 -17.91 40.47
C GLY A 37 -29.96 -18.11 39.82
N ASP A 38 -30.26 -17.29 38.84
CA ASP A 38 -31.36 -17.52 37.92
C ASP A 38 -30.97 -18.74 37.08
N VAL A 39 -31.51 -19.92 37.45
CA VAL A 39 -31.26 -21.23 36.82
C VAL A 39 -32.07 -21.36 35.50
N SER A 40 -32.49 -20.25 34.92
CA SER A 40 -33.34 -20.23 33.74
C SER A 40 -32.48 -20.10 32.47
N GLY A 41 -31.98 -21.24 31.96
CA GLY A 41 -31.63 -21.41 30.55
C GLY A 41 -30.31 -20.82 30.02
N GLN A 42 -29.50 -20.15 30.83
CA GLN A 42 -28.21 -19.57 30.41
C GLN A 42 -27.02 -20.49 30.71
N GLN A 43 -27.09 -21.77 30.32
CA GLN A 43 -25.92 -22.64 30.44
C GLN A 43 -24.84 -22.11 29.49
N ALA A 44 -23.72 -21.66 30.06
CA ALA A 44 -22.54 -21.27 29.30
C ALA A 44 -21.99 -22.49 28.58
N VAL A 45 -21.85 -22.38 27.27
CA VAL A 45 -21.27 -23.41 26.40
C VAL A 45 -19.98 -22.86 25.84
N ILE A 46 -18.96 -23.71 25.80
CA ILE A 46 -17.67 -23.42 25.17
C ILE A 46 -17.55 -24.29 23.94
N GLU A 47 -17.40 -23.68 22.78
CA GLU A 47 -17.30 -24.36 21.49
C GLU A 47 -16.04 -23.91 20.74
N ILE A 48 -15.46 -24.80 19.94
CA ILE A 48 -14.31 -24.51 19.08
C ILE A 48 -14.78 -24.53 17.63
N VAL A 49 -14.83 -23.35 17.01
CA VAL A 49 -15.22 -23.18 15.61
C VAL A 49 -13.95 -23.06 14.75
N ARG A 50 -13.81 -23.93 13.75
CA ARG A 50 -12.65 -23.95 12.86
C ARG A 50 -12.97 -23.16 11.59
N LEU A 51 -12.15 -22.17 11.26
CA LEU A 51 -12.30 -21.37 10.05
C LEU A 51 -11.52 -22.00 8.88
N GLN A 52 -12.05 -21.85 7.68
CA GLN A 52 -11.49 -22.44 6.47
C GLN A 52 -10.86 -21.42 5.53
N HIS A 53 -11.43 -20.22 5.45
CA HIS A 53 -11.10 -19.26 4.39
C HIS A 53 -10.58 -17.93 4.90
N ARG A 54 -11.10 -17.45 6.04
CA ARG A 54 -10.76 -16.11 6.56
C ARG A 54 -9.86 -16.15 7.79
N ASP A 55 -9.19 -15.02 8.01
CA ASP A 55 -8.37 -14.81 9.20
C ASP A 55 -9.25 -14.72 10.46
N PRO A 56 -8.94 -15.47 11.53
CA PRO A 56 -9.70 -15.50 12.77
C PRO A 56 -9.77 -14.13 13.47
N THR A 57 -8.75 -13.28 13.32
CA THR A 57 -8.74 -11.95 13.92
C THR A 57 -9.82 -11.07 13.31
N GLN A 58 -10.01 -11.16 11.98
CA GLN A 58 -11.04 -10.42 11.26
C GLN A 58 -12.45 -10.92 11.61
N ILE A 59 -12.67 -12.23 11.57
CA ILE A 59 -13.96 -12.82 11.95
C ILE A 59 -14.31 -12.46 13.40
N ARG A 60 -13.36 -12.61 14.33
CA ARG A 60 -13.53 -12.24 15.74
C ARG A 60 -13.96 -10.79 15.89
N ALA A 61 -13.28 -9.84 15.22
CA ALA A 61 -13.63 -8.43 15.29
C ALA A 61 -15.05 -8.17 14.78
N ALA A 62 -15.48 -8.86 13.72
CA ALA A 62 -16.81 -8.73 13.15
C ALA A 62 -17.91 -9.29 14.06
N ILE A 63 -17.66 -10.41 14.75
CA ILE A 63 -18.67 -11.08 15.57
C ILE A 63 -18.70 -10.61 17.04
N THR A 64 -17.65 -9.95 17.52
CA THR A 64 -17.54 -9.44 18.90
C THR A 64 -18.73 -8.58 19.34
N PRO A 65 -19.27 -7.66 18.50
CA PRO A 65 -20.43 -6.85 18.88
C PRO A 65 -21.72 -7.65 19.14
N TYR A 66 -21.79 -8.89 18.65
CA TYR A 66 -22.94 -9.79 18.81
C TYR A 66 -22.76 -10.80 19.95
N LEU A 67 -21.66 -10.70 20.70
CA LEU A 67 -21.40 -11.57 21.83
C LEU A 67 -22.25 -11.13 23.03
N ASP A 68 -22.84 -12.09 23.75
CA ASP A 68 -23.53 -11.82 25.01
C ASP A 68 -22.61 -11.11 26.02
N GLU A 69 -23.18 -10.33 26.96
CA GLU A 69 -22.42 -9.57 27.96
C GLU A 69 -21.43 -10.41 28.79
N ARG A 70 -21.77 -11.69 29.03
CA ARG A 70 -20.94 -12.65 29.78
C ARG A 70 -20.12 -13.56 28.88
N GLY A 71 -20.21 -13.37 27.57
CA GLY A 71 -19.50 -14.16 26.59
C GLY A 71 -18.03 -13.77 26.49
N ALA A 72 -17.21 -14.72 26.04
CA ALA A 72 -15.81 -14.49 25.72
C ALA A 72 -15.48 -15.17 24.38
N ILE A 73 -14.58 -14.54 23.62
CA ILE A 73 -14.05 -15.09 22.38
C ILE A 73 -12.53 -15.04 22.41
N ASN A 74 -11.91 -16.20 22.24
CA ASN A 74 -10.46 -16.35 22.09
C ASN A 74 -10.14 -16.95 20.71
N GLN A 75 -8.88 -16.85 20.31
CA GLN A 75 -8.41 -17.40 19.05
C GLN A 75 -7.13 -18.21 19.28
N ILE A 76 -7.02 -19.36 18.60
CA ILE A 76 -5.82 -20.20 18.56
C ILE A 76 -5.69 -20.75 17.15
N ASP A 77 -4.61 -20.41 16.46
CA ASP A 77 -4.41 -20.67 15.04
C ASP A 77 -5.64 -20.23 14.24
N ASN A 78 -6.13 -21.02 13.29
CA ASN A 78 -7.35 -20.77 12.51
C ASN A 78 -8.64 -21.17 13.23
N ASN A 79 -8.66 -21.25 14.57
CA ASN A 79 -9.85 -21.62 15.33
C ASN A 79 -10.27 -20.50 16.28
N LEU A 80 -11.58 -20.36 16.45
CA LEU A 80 -12.21 -19.50 17.44
C LEU A 80 -12.73 -20.36 18.59
N ILE A 81 -12.40 -19.96 19.81
CA ILE A 81 -12.92 -20.57 21.04
C ILE A 81 -13.95 -19.60 21.60
N ILE A 82 -15.22 -19.99 21.52
CA ILE A 82 -16.36 -19.13 21.87
C ILE A 82 -17.01 -19.69 23.11
N SER A 83 -17.08 -18.86 24.15
CA SER A 83 -17.81 -19.14 25.39
C SER A 83 -19.01 -18.21 25.47
N THR A 84 -20.23 -18.71 25.33
CA THR A 84 -21.46 -17.88 25.37
C THR A 84 -22.70 -18.73 25.72
N SER A 85 -23.89 -18.14 25.74
CA SER A 85 -25.12 -18.92 25.90
C SER A 85 -25.39 -19.81 24.68
N ARG A 86 -26.01 -20.98 24.86
CA ARG A 86 -26.35 -21.89 23.74
C ARG A 86 -27.13 -21.18 22.62
N ALA A 87 -28.05 -20.29 22.98
CA ALA A 87 -28.87 -19.55 22.02
C ALA A 87 -28.05 -18.53 21.20
N ASN A 88 -27.10 -17.84 21.83
CA ASN A 88 -26.23 -16.91 21.12
C ASN A 88 -25.20 -17.65 20.25
N LEU A 89 -24.69 -18.79 20.74
CA LEU A 89 -23.73 -19.60 19.99
C LEU A 89 -24.28 -20.03 18.62
N VAL A 90 -25.56 -20.45 18.54
CA VAL A 90 -26.20 -20.81 17.26
C VAL A 90 -26.21 -19.62 16.29
N ARG A 91 -26.53 -18.42 16.77
CA ARG A 91 -26.51 -17.20 15.94
C ARG A 91 -25.10 -16.83 15.49
N LEU A 92 -24.12 -16.99 16.36
CA LEU A 92 -22.72 -16.73 16.02
C LEU A 92 -22.19 -17.74 15.01
N GLU A 93 -22.56 -19.02 15.11
CA GLU A 93 -22.20 -20.05 14.12
C GLU A 93 -22.78 -19.74 12.72
N GLU A 94 -24.05 -19.29 12.66
CA GLU A 94 -24.68 -18.83 11.42
C GLU A 94 -23.93 -17.64 10.81
N LEU A 95 -23.61 -16.62 11.63
CA LEU A 95 -22.87 -15.45 11.20
C LEU A 95 -21.44 -15.79 10.76
N ILE A 96 -20.75 -16.70 11.46
CA ILE A 96 -19.42 -17.18 11.06
C ILE A 96 -19.50 -17.89 9.72
N THR A 97 -20.53 -18.71 9.49
CA THR A 97 -20.72 -19.42 8.21
C THR A 97 -20.95 -18.45 7.06
N GLU A 98 -21.67 -17.35 7.29
CA GLU A 98 -21.86 -16.29 6.29
C GLU A 98 -20.56 -15.52 5.99
N LEU A 99 -19.72 -15.31 7.00
CA LEU A 99 -18.48 -14.55 6.86
C LEU A 99 -17.31 -15.38 6.33
N ASP A 100 -17.19 -16.66 6.71
CA ASP A 100 -16.10 -17.57 6.34
C ASP A 100 -16.25 -18.14 4.93
N VAL A 101 -16.44 -17.25 3.96
CA VAL A 101 -16.50 -17.55 2.53
C VAL A 101 -15.09 -17.48 1.90
N PRO A 102 -14.84 -18.24 0.82
CA PRO A 102 -13.60 -18.15 0.04
C PRO A 102 -13.28 -16.71 -0.36
N LEU A 103 -12.02 -16.30 -0.18
CA LEU A 103 -11.55 -14.99 -0.62
C LEU A 103 -11.52 -14.93 -2.15
N ARG A 104 -11.97 -13.80 -2.70
CA ARG A 104 -11.97 -13.56 -4.14
C ARG A 104 -10.59 -13.07 -4.60
N GLN A 105 -10.20 -13.44 -5.81
CA GLN A 105 -9.03 -12.85 -6.47
C GLN A 105 -9.44 -11.62 -7.28
N LEU A 106 -8.62 -10.59 -7.22
CA LEU A 106 -8.84 -9.31 -7.88
C LEU A 106 -7.67 -9.02 -8.80
N ARG A 107 -7.97 -8.70 -10.07
CA ARG A 107 -7.00 -8.11 -11.00
C ARG A 107 -7.11 -6.60 -10.93
N ILE A 108 -6.05 -5.95 -10.49
CA ILE A 108 -5.97 -4.50 -10.33
C ILE A 108 -5.02 -3.95 -11.39
N SER A 109 -5.56 -3.10 -12.27
CA SER A 109 -4.78 -2.37 -13.28
C SER A 109 -4.70 -0.90 -12.89
N VAL A 110 -3.50 -0.32 -12.94
CA VAL A 110 -3.24 1.10 -12.65
C VAL A 110 -2.62 1.74 -13.88
N ASP A 111 -3.20 2.84 -14.35
CA ASP A 111 -2.65 3.70 -15.39
C ASP A 111 -2.22 5.02 -14.79
N PHE A 112 -0.91 5.25 -14.70
CA PHE A 112 -0.33 6.47 -14.14
C PHE A 112 -0.36 7.66 -15.10
N ARG A 113 -0.78 7.46 -16.36
CA ARG A 113 -0.86 8.52 -17.39
C ARG A 113 -2.21 8.52 -18.07
N TYR A 114 -3.26 8.19 -17.32
CA TYR A 114 -4.60 8.04 -17.87
C TYR A 114 -5.07 9.34 -18.56
N GLY A 115 -5.61 9.19 -19.77
CA GLY A 115 -6.13 10.31 -20.56
C GLY A 115 -5.06 11.24 -21.16
N ARG A 116 -3.76 10.98 -20.94
CA ARG A 116 -2.70 11.76 -21.58
C ARG A 116 -2.44 11.24 -23.01
N PRO A 117 -2.36 12.13 -24.02
CA PRO A 117 -1.93 11.70 -25.34
C PRO A 117 -0.49 11.14 -25.30
N PRO A 118 -0.14 10.19 -26.18
CA PRO A 118 1.23 9.73 -26.35
C PRO A 118 2.20 10.91 -26.45
N VAL A 119 3.23 10.93 -25.60
CA VAL A 119 4.29 11.94 -25.71
C VAL A 119 5.23 11.50 -26.84
N PRO A 120 5.45 12.31 -27.90
CA PRO A 120 6.47 12.01 -28.90
C PRO A 120 7.83 11.85 -28.23
N VAL A 121 8.50 10.73 -28.45
CA VAL A 121 9.87 10.51 -27.95
C VAL A 121 10.81 11.05 -29.01
N ALA A 122 11.54 12.14 -28.73
CA ALA A 122 12.52 12.60 -29.69
C ALA A 122 13.69 11.59 -29.80
N THR A 123 13.64 10.69 -30.78
CA THR A 123 14.80 9.86 -31.13
C THR A 123 15.84 10.77 -31.80
N VAL A 124 16.92 11.05 -31.09
CA VAL A 124 18.07 11.74 -31.68
C VAL A 124 18.80 10.73 -32.58
N THR A 125 18.47 10.72 -33.86
CA THR A 125 19.30 10.05 -34.87
C THR A 125 20.31 11.07 -35.39
N PRO A 126 21.60 11.00 -35.00
CA PRO A 126 22.59 11.93 -35.52
C PRO A 126 22.76 11.70 -37.02
N THR A 127 22.25 12.62 -37.83
CA THR A 127 22.51 12.60 -39.27
C THR A 127 23.73 13.47 -39.53
N VAL A 128 24.91 12.86 -39.69
CA VAL A 128 26.12 13.57 -40.09
C VAL A 128 26.06 13.76 -41.60
N THR A 129 25.76 14.98 -42.05
CA THR A 129 25.86 15.34 -43.46
C THR A 129 27.23 15.99 -43.69
N PRO A 130 28.20 15.31 -44.32
CA PRO A 130 29.50 15.91 -44.60
C PRO A 130 29.31 17.00 -45.68
N THR A 131 29.54 18.26 -45.30
CA THR A 131 29.59 19.37 -46.27
C THR A 131 31.02 19.42 -46.82
N LEU A 132 31.21 18.95 -48.05
CA LEU A 132 32.49 19.06 -48.75
C LEU A 132 32.62 20.47 -49.34
N THR A 133 33.27 21.38 -48.62
CA THR A 133 33.64 22.70 -49.15
C THR A 133 35.02 22.60 -49.82
N PRO A 134 35.15 22.83 -51.13
CA PRO A 134 36.44 22.77 -51.79
C PRO A 134 37.26 24.03 -51.48
N ALA A 135 38.48 23.81 -50.95
CA ALA A 135 39.69 24.64 -51.11
C ALA A 135 40.35 25.29 -49.87
N THR A 136 39.83 25.19 -48.64
CA THR A 136 40.59 25.70 -47.49
C THR A 136 40.21 25.00 -46.20
N GLY A 137 41.11 24.14 -45.68
CA GLY A 137 41.17 23.63 -44.30
C GLY A 137 39.86 23.08 -43.68
N LEU A 138 39.85 21.79 -43.35
CA LEU A 138 38.77 21.09 -42.62
C LEU A 138 38.05 21.99 -41.61
N VAL A 139 36.77 22.27 -41.84
CA VAL A 139 35.86 22.80 -40.82
C VAL A 139 34.82 21.71 -40.59
N ASP A 140 34.96 20.98 -39.48
CA ASP A 140 34.02 19.95 -39.04
C ASP A 140 32.78 20.60 -38.41
N ASP A 141 31.93 21.21 -39.23
CA ASP A 141 30.66 21.77 -38.78
C ASP A 141 29.56 20.71 -38.87
N ALA A 142 29.48 19.85 -37.85
CA ALA A 142 28.47 18.80 -37.76
C ALA A 142 27.14 19.37 -37.25
N THR A 143 26.17 19.56 -38.13
CA THR A 143 24.80 19.93 -37.74
C THR A 143 24.05 18.69 -37.27
N ILE A 144 23.68 18.64 -35.98
CA ILE A 144 22.85 17.56 -35.44
C ILE A 144 21.37 17.91 -35.69
N ALA A 145 20.74 17.22 -36.65
CA ALA A 145 19.29 17.27 -36.82
C ALA A 145 18.62 16.23 -35.90
N THR A 146 17.61 16.64 -35.14
CA THR A 146 16.79 15.74 -34.32
C THR A 146 15.42 15.58 -34.97
N THR A 147 15.06 14.34 -35.35
CA THR A 147 13.72 14.03 -35.87
C THR A 147 12.89 13.43 -34.72
N PRO A 148 11.79 14.07 -34.30
CA PRO A 148 10.95 13.49 -33.27
C PRO A 148 10.25 12.23 -33.79
N GLU A 149 10.46 11.08 -33.14
CA GLU A 149 9.79 9.82 -33.46
C GLU A 149 8.63 9.61 -32.47
N ILE A 150 7.40 9.52 -32.95
CA ILE A 150 6.29 9.22 -32.05
C ILE A 150 6.32 7.71 -31.74
N ARG A 151 7.11 7.29 -30.75
CA ARG A 151 7.00 5.94 -30.21
C ARG A 151 5.77 5.90 -29.28
N PRO A 152 4.80 5.00 -29.48
CA PRO A 152 3.70 4.84 -28.54
C PRO A 152 4.29 4.48 -27.15
N PRO A 153 3.80 5.08 -26.06
CA PRO A 153 4.34 4.83 -24.73
C PRO A 153 4.24 3.34 -24.43
N GLU A 154 5.38 2.71 -24.19
CA GLU A 154 5.45 1.32 -23.79
C GLU A 154 4.75 1.20 -22.41
N ASN A 155 3.54 0.62 -22.43
CA ASN A 155 2.68 0.22 -21.30
C ASN A 155 2.72 1.08 -20.03
N THR A 156 1.93 2.15 -19.98
CA THR A 156 1.66 2.94 -18.75
C THR A 156 0.78 2.20 -17.75
N VAL A 157 0.19 1.09 -18.17
CA VAL A 157 -0.70 0.25 -17.38
C VAL A 157 0.09 -0.86 -16.70
N GLN A 158 0.18 -0.79 -15.37
CA GLN A 158 0.67 -1.90 -14.55
C GLN A 158 -0.52 -2.74 -14.10
N THR A 159 -0.35 -4.05 -14.00
CA THR A 159 -1.41 -4.96 -13.54
C THR A 159 -0.86 -5.94 -12.53
N LEU A 160 -1.58 -6.14 -11.43
CA LEU A 160 -1.28 -7.12 -10.40
C LEU A 160 -2.55 -7.92 -10.08
N VAL A 161 -2.38 -9.20 -9.75
CA VAL A 161 -3.45 -10.03 -9.21
C VAL A 161 -3.22 -10.15 -7.71
N VAL A 162 -4.24 -9.83 -6.91
CA VAL A 162 -4.19 -9.85 -5.44
C VAL A 162 -5.41 -10.53 -4.86
N THR A 163 -5.30 -11.00 -3.63
CA THR A 163 -6.45 -11.54 -2.88
C THR A 163 -7.26 -10.40 -2.28
N GLU A 164 -8.57 -10.58 -2.11
CA GLU A 164 -9.44 -9.64 -1.36
C GLU A 164 -8.81 -9.24 -0.02
N GLY A 165 -8.72 -7.92 0.24
CA GLY A 165 -8.13 -7.36 1.46
C GLY A 165 -6.59 -7.35 1.50
N GLU A 166 -5.92 -7.93 0.50
CA GLU A 166 -4.46 -7.92 0.41
C GLU A 166 -3.93 -6.55 -0.04
N PHE A 167 -2.73 -6.20 0.46
CA PHE A 167 -2.04 -4.96 0.09
C PHE A 167 -1.24 -5.15 -1.21
N ALA A 168 -1.52 -4.30 -2.18
CA ALA A 168 -0.83 -4.18 -3.45
C ALA A 168 0.05 -2.92 -3.49
N HIS A 169 1.15 -2.99 -4.23
CA HIS A 169 2.07 -1.88 -4.41
C HIS A 169 2.46 -1.72 -5.87
N PHE A 170 2.39 -0.48 -6.38
CA PHE A 170 2.76 -0.10 -7.72
C PHE A 170 3.78 1.03 -7.68
N ASP A 171 4.86 0.87 -8.42
CA ASP A 171 5.90 1.89 -8.55
C ASP A 171 6.02 2.34 -10.00
N LEU A 172 5.92 3.64 -10.22
CA LEU A 172 6.31 4.26 -11.47
C LEU A 172 7.55 5.12 -11.23
N ALA A 173 8.71 4.63 -11.67
CA ALA A 173 9.90 5.45 -11.81
C ALA A 173 9.70 6.39 -13.02
N SER A 174 9.30 7.64 -12.78
CA SER A 174 9.21 8.66 -13.83
C SER A 174 10.55 9.39 -13.96
N GLY A 175 11.53 8.74 -14.57
CA GLY A 175 12.79 9.38 -14.96
C GLY A 175 12.70 9.87 -16.40
N ASN A 176 12.62 11.19 -16.60
CA ASN A 176 13.04 11.75 -17.87
C ASN A 176 14.57 11.86 -17.82
N PRO A 177 15.31 11.13 -18.66
CA PRO A 177 16.74 11.37 -18.75
C PRO A 177 16.95 12.77 -19.32
N VAL A 178 17.44 13.69 -18.50
CA VAL A 178 17.88 14.99 -18.98
C VAL A 178 19.32 14.80 -19.46
N GLY A 179 19.49 14.67 -20.77
CA GLY A 179 20.81 14.69 -21.40
C GLY A 179 21.32 16.13 -21.45
N GLY A 180 22.40 16.41 -20.74
CA GLY A 180 23.17 17.64 -20.88
C GLY A 180 24.49 17.33 -21.60
N LEU A 181 24.90 18.19 -22.53
CA LEU A 181 26.28 18.17 -23.00
C LEU A 181 27.14 18.86 -21.94
N ARG A 182 27.96 18.09 -21.24
CA ARG A 182 28.96 18.63 -20.32
C ARG A 182 30.29 18.71 -21.06
N PHE A 183 30.75 19.92 -21.28
CA PHE A 183 32.07 20.16 -21.83
C PHE A 183 33.12 20.03 -20.72
N THR A 184 34.06 19.10 -20.90
CA THR A 184 35.27 18.99 -20.09
C THR A 184 36.45 19.61 -20.83
N GLU A 185 37.59 19.75 -20.16
CA GLU A 185 38.82 20.30 -20.78
C GLU A 185 39.30 19.48 -22.00
N VAL A 186 38.86 18.23 -22.14
CA VAL A 186 39.37 17.29 -23.14
C VAL A 186 38.30 16.84 -24.14
N ALA A 187 37.01 16.87 -23.78
CA ALA A 187 35.90 16.45 -24.65
C ALA A 187 34.52 16.94 -24.18
N ALA A 188 33.53 16.94 -25.09
CA ALA A 188 32.12 17.00 -24.72
C ALA A 188 31.63 15.60 -24.32
N LEU A 189 31.20 15.45 -23.07
CA LEU A 189 30.56 14.23 -22.57
C LEU A 189 29.04 14.45 -22.53
N LEU A 190 28.29 13.52 -23.08
CA LEU A 190 26.85 13.47 -22.88
C LEU A 190 26.59 12.94 -21.46
N GLU A 191 26.25 13.84 -20.53
CA GLU A 191 25.89 13.48 -19.16
C GLU A 191 24.37 13.36 -19.07
N GLN A 192 23.91 12.14 -18.88
CA GLN A 192 22.49 11.83 -18.76
C GLN A 192 22.11 11.82 -17.29
N GLN A 193 21.62 12.94 -16.79
CA GLN A 193 21.15 13.05 -15.41
C GLN A 193 19.65 12.74 -15.38
N SER A 194 19.27 11.66 -14.69
CA SER A 194 17.87 11.31 -14.46
C SER A 194 17.33 12.13 -13.29
N SER A 195 16.73 13.30 -13.55
CA SER A 195 15.92 14.02 -12.56
C SER A 195 14.50 13.46 -12.59
N GLY A 196 14.30 12.29 -11.97
CA GLY A 196 13.02 11.59 -11.98
C GLY A 196 12.34 11.56 -10.62
N GLY A 197 11.03 11.85 -10.58
CA GLY A 197 10.19 11.54 -9.43
C GLY A 197 9.76 10.07 -9.47
N ALA A 198 9.90 9.34 -8.37
CA ALA A 198 9.23 8.05 -8.22
C ALA A 198 7.81 8.31 -7.69
N GLN A 199 6.80 7.83 -8.40
CA GLN A 199 5.43 7.78 -7.89
C GLN A 199 5.18 6.38 -7.36
N THR A 200 4.77 6.31 -6.11
CA THR A 200 4.46 5.04 -5.43
C THR A 200 2.99 5.07 -5.02
N LEU A 201 2.27 4.02 -5.38
CA LEU A 201 0.86 3.80 -5.05
C LEU A 201 0.71 2.45 -4.33
N GLY A 202 0.41 2.52 -3.03
CA GLY A 202 -0.10 1.39 -2.27
C GLY A 202 -1.63 1.36 -2.33
N LEU A 203 -2.22 0.19 -2.38
CA LEU A 203 -3.67 0.04 -2.28
C LEU A 203 -4.09 -1.29 -1.66
N THR A 204 -5.25 -1.32 -1.02
CA THR A 204 -6.00 -2.54 -0.67
C THR A 204 -7.36 -2.48 -1.36
N ALA A 205 -7.89 -3.62 -1.77
CA ALA A 205 -9.18 -3.69 -2.45
C ALA A 205 -10.13 -4.68 -1.77
N HIS A 206 -11.33 -4.21 -1.49
CA HIS A 206 -12.41 -4.97 -0.87
C HIS A 206 -13.60 -5.03 -1.83
N PRO A 207 -13.90 -6.18 -2.45
CA PRO A 207 -14.99 -6.31 -3.39
C PRO A 207 -16.35 -6.17 -2.71
N ARG A 208 -17.30 -5.54 -3.42
CA ARG A 208 -18.71 -5.39 -3.07
C ARG A 208 -19.58 -6.00 -4.17
N ASP A 209 -20.89 -6.08 -3.95
CA ASP A 209 -21.82 -6.73 -4.88
C ASP A 209 -21.74 -6.18 -6.32
N THR A 210 -21.57 -4.86 -6.47
CA THR A 210 -21.54 -4.17 -7.76
C THR A 210 -20.22 -3.46 -8.07
N GLY A 211 -19.21 -3.59 -7.20
CA GLY A 211 -18.05 -2.70 -7.18
C GLY A 211 -16.91 -3.21 -6.32
N ALA A 212 -15.97 -2.33 -6.02
CA ALA A 212 -14.98 -2.55 -4.97
C ALA A 212 -14.73 -1.24 -4.21
N VAL A 213 -14.42 -1.34 -2.94
CA VAL A 213 -13.83 -0.23 -2.17
C VAL A 213 -12.33 -0.39 -2.23
N ILE A 214 -11.65 0.64 -2.67
CA ILE A 214 -10.20 0.71 -2.64
C ILE A 214 -9.77 1.68 -1.56
N GLU A 215 -8.87 1.25 -0.69
CA GLU A 215 -8.13 2.15 0.18
C GLU A 215 -6.77 2.38 -0.45
N LEU A 216 -6.47 3.64 -0.78
CA LEU A 216 -5.27 4.04 -1.46
C LEU A 216 -4.35 4.74 -0.47
N ALA A 217 -3.05 4.53 -0.62
CA ALA A 217 -2.00 5.25 0.06
C ALA A 217 -0.95 5.68 -0.97
N THR A 218 -0.83 6.98 -1.20
CA THR A 218 0.20 7.54 -2.10
C THR A 218 1.25 8.29 -1.31
N LEU A 219 2.52 8.11 -1.67
CA LEU A 219 3.60 8.94 -1.16
C LEU A 219 3.75 10.16 -2.08
N GLN A 220 3.34 11.33 -1.61
CA GLN A 220 3.53 12.60 -2.32
C GLN A 220 4.79 13.28 -1.81
N ARG A 221 5.63 13.78 -2.73
CA ARG A 221 6.77 14.62 -2.39
C ARG A 221 6.45 16.06 -2.77
N GLU A 222 6.39 16.94 -1.78
CA GLU A 222 6.10 18.36 -1.98
C GLU A 222 7.34 19.16 -1.56
N PRO A 223 7.83 20.09 -2.40
CA PRO A 223 8.89 21.00 -1.98
C PRO A 223 8.35 21.95 -0.90
N ASP A 224 9.08 22.10 0.19
CA ASP A 224 8.80 23.12 1.19
C ASP A 224 9.23 24.52 0.71
N LEU A 225 8.98 25.55 1.52
CA LEU A 225 9.32 26.94 1.20
C LEU A 225 10.83 27.17 0.96
N ASN A 226 11.68 26.24 1.39
CA ASN A 226 13.13 26.30 1.22
C ASN A 226 13.61 25.41 0.06
N GLY A 227 12.70 24.78 -0.68
CA GLY A 227 13.02 23.86 -1.77
C GLY A 227 13.44 22.46 -1.31
N ASN A 228 13.31 22.11 -0.02
CA ASN A 228 13.55 20.74 0.43
C ASN A 228 12.33 19.88 0.10
N LEU A 229 12.55 18.67 -0.39
CA LEU A 229 11.47 17.72 -0.64
C LEU A 229 10.99 17.10 0.68
N GLN A 230 9.75 17.38 1.07
CA GLN A 230 9.08 16.68 2.16
C GLN A 230 8.19 15.58 1.60
N ALA A 231 8.21 14.41 2.23
CA ALA A 231 7.34 13.30 1.85
C ALA A 231 6.11 13.27 2.77
N ARG A 232 4.93 13.21 2.18
CA ARG A 232 3.64 13.07 2.86
C ARG A 232 2.90 11.86 2.33
N VAL A 233 2.45 10.99 3.23
CA VAL A 233 1.52 9.91 2.87
C VAL A 233 0.11 10.50 2.85
N VAL A 234 -0.56 10.36 1.71
CA VAL A 234 -1.98 10.72 1.55
C VAL A 234 -2.75 9.42 1.39
N SER A 235 -3.66 9.15 2.33
CA SER A 235 -4.58 8.03 2.27
C SER A 235 -5.98 8.47 1.84
N ARG A 236 -6.66 7.64 1.05
CA ARG A 236 -8.03 7.90 0.58
C ARG A 236 -8.79 6.61 0.36
N THR A 237 -10.07 6.59 0.69
CA THR A 237 -10.98 5.51 0.32
C THR A 237 -11.83 5.91 -0.87
N VAL A 238 -11.97 5.03 -1.87
CA VAL A 238 -12.73 5.29 -3.12
C VAL A 238 -13.56 4.06 -3.47
N ASP A 239 -14.85 4.25 -3.69
CA ASP A 239 -15.71 3.26 -4.34
C ASP A 239 -15.45 3.27 -5.86
N VAL A 240 -15.17 2.10 -6.42
CA VAL A 240 -14.93 1.91 -7.86
C VAL A 240 -15.94 0.93 -8.45
N SER A 241 -16.36 1.19 -9.69
CA SER A 241 -17.14 0.24 -10.47
C SER A 241 -16.21 -0.82 -11.07
N LEU A 242 -16.65 -2.08 -11.06
CA LEU A 242 -15.87 -3.17 -11.66
C LEU A 242 -15.73 -2.97 -13.18
N ASN A 243 -14.58 -3.40 -13.72
CA ASN A 243 -14.26 -3.38 -15.15
C ASN A 243 -14.29 -1.99 -15.82
N GLN A 244 -14.29 -0.92 -15.04
CA GLN A 244 -14.25 0.46 -15.54
C GLN A 244 -13.04 1.20 -14.98
N TRP A 245 -12.47 2.08 -15.80
CA TRP A 245 -11.41 2.99 -15.35
C TRP A 245 -12.01 4.09 -14.50
N GLN A 246 -11.56 4.18 -13.25
CA GLN A 246 -11.92 5.25 -12.32
C GLN A 246 -10.73 6.16 -12.10
N VAL A 247 -10.90 7.46 -12.37
CA VAL A 247 -9.87 8.47 -12.12
C VAL A 247 -9.77 8.75 -10.62
N LEU A 248 -8.56 8.64 -10.08
CA LEU A 248 -8.24 8.80 -8.66
C LEU A 248 -7.87 10.25 -8.32
N THR A 249 -7.09 10.90 -9.19
CA THR A 249 -6.60 12.27 -9.04
C THR A 249 -6.99 13.12 -10.25
N PRO A 250 -7.90 14.10 -10.10
CA PRO A 250 -8.28 15.00 -11.18
C PRO A 250 -7.23 16.11 -11.34
N GLN A 251 -6.08 15.79 -11.93
CA GLN A 251 -4.96 16.71 -12.15
C GLN A 251 -4.14 16.29 -13.39
N PRO A 252 -3.17 17.10 -13.89
CA PRO A 252 -2.53 16.87 -15.21
C PRO A 252 -1.77 15.54 -15.36
N ASP A 253 -1.52 14.85 -14.26
CA ASP A 253 -1.07 13.45 -14.19
C ASP A 253 -2.18 12.61 -13.54
N SER A 254 -3.26 12.40 -14.30
CA SER A 254 -4.39 11.61 -13.81
C SER A 254 -3.98 10.15 -13.68
N ILE A 255 -4.05 9.64 -12.45
CA ILE A 255 -3.92 8.21 -12.17
C ILE A 255 -5.32 7.62 -12.26
N ALA A 256 -5.49 6.56 -13.03
CA ALA A 256 -6.72 5.78 -13.05
C ALA A 256 -6.46 4.35 -12.57
N VAL A 257 -7.48 3.76 -11.97
CA VAL A 257 -7.49 2.36 -11.55
C VAL A 257 -8.66 1.64 -12.17
N ARG A 258 -8.47 0.38 -12.50
CA ARG A 258 -9.52 -0.55 -12.91
C ARG A 258 -9.39 -1.82 -12.09
N VAL A 259 -10.50 -2.27 -11.51
CA VAL A 259 -10.57 -3.49 -10.72
C VAL A 259 -11.48 -4.49 -11.41
N GLU A 260 -11.05 -5.74 -11.44
CA GLU A 260 -11.79 -6.86 -11.99
C GLU A 260 -11.75 -8.02 -11.00
N VAL A 261 -12.89 -8.67 -10.81
CA VAL A 261 -12.98 -9.88 -9.99
C VAL A 261 -12.70 -11.07 -10.89
N LEU A 262 -11.72 -11.89 -10.52
CA LEU A 262 -11.41 -13.12 -11.21
C LEU A 262 -12.35 -14.24 -10.74
N PRO A 263 -12.70 -15.19 -11.63
CA PRO A 263 -13.58 -16.31 -11.31
C PRO A 263 -12.95 -17.32 -10.34
#